data_AF-A0A2D6MR69-F1
#
_entry.id   AF-A0A2D6MR69-F1
#
_cell.length_a   1.000
_cell.length_b   1.000
_cell.length_c   1.000
_cell.angle_alpha   90.00
_cell.angle_beta   90.00
_cell.angle_gamma   90.00
#
_symmetry.space_group_name_H-M   'P 1'
#
loop_
_entity.id
_entity.type
_entity.pdbx_description
1 polymer ?
#
loop_
_entity_poly.entity_id
_entity_poly.type
_entity_poly.pdbx_seq_one_letter_code
_entity_poly.pdbx_strand_id
1 'polypeptide(L)'
;MPTSRSAAVSLVLREAGPDLEALFIRRAEHEDDPWSGHLALPGGRIDPEDAHPRAAAERETIEELGLDLSGARTLGRLSDVMGYAESIRVSAYVYGIEGDPELRPNHEIREAFWSPLHHCTDPERQMMREFSYLEHSLPLPTIRLLDEDGAPVLWGITYKFMDDFMSTIGRPIPFMPWEDKDLP
;
A
#
# COMPACT_ATOMS: atom_id res chain seq x y z
N MET A 1 -3.66 -15.04 24.47
CA MET A 1 -2.73 -14.40 23.50
C MET A 1 -3.59 -13.77 22.43
N PRO A 2 -3.46 -12.47 22.11
CA PRO A 2 -4.12 -11.95 20.92
C PRO A 2 -3.50 -12.67 19.72
N THR A 3 -4.33 -13.32 18.91
CA THR A 3 -3.90 -13.92 17.64
C THR A 3 -3.46 -12.79 16.72
N SER A 4 -2.15 -12.69 16.43
CA SER A 4 -1.62 -11.77 15.42
C SER A 4 -2.43 -11.94 14.13
N ARG A 5 -3.10 -10.86 13.71
CA ARG A 5 -3.85 -10.85 12.45
C ARG A 5 -2.84 -10.85 11.31
N SER A 6 -3.13 -11.55 10.22
CA SER A 6 -2.24 -11.55 9.04
C SER A 6 -3.01 -11.10 7.82
N ALA A 7 -2.37 -10.31 6.97
CA ALA A 7 -2.92 -9.75 5.74
C ALA A 7 -1.89 -9.83 4.62
N ALA A 8 -2.37 -9.70 3.38
CA ALA A 8 -1.51 -9.68 2.22
C ALA A 8 -2.01 -8.67 1.18
N VAL A 9 -1.08 -8.01 0.52
CA VAL A 9 -1.34 -6.95 -0.46
C VAL A 9 -0.61 -7.17 -1.77
N SER A 10 -1.12 -6.57 -2.83
CA SER A 10 -0.58 -6.62 -4.18
C SER A 10 0.02 -5.27 -4.58
N LEU A 11 1.35 -5.22 -4.74
CA LEU A 11 2.03 -4.13 -5.44
C LEU A 11 1.99 -4.42 -6.93
N VAL A 12 1.02 -3.84 -7.64
CA VAL A 12 0.84 -4.03 -9.08
C VAL A 12 1.51 -2.89 -9.83
N LEU A 13 2.38 -3.25 -10.77
CA LEU A 13 3.14 -2.34 -11.61
C LEU A 13 2.69 -2.47 -13.06
N ARG A 14 2.61 -1.33 -13.74
CA ARG A 14 2.44 -1.28 -15.19
C ARG A 14 3.43 -0.31 -15.83
N GLU A 15 3.69 -0.51 -17.10
CA GLU A 15 4.41 0.46 -17.93
C GLU A 15 3.43 1.54 -18.42
N ALA A 16 3.70 2.80 -18.11
CA ALA A 16 2.93 3.93 -18.59
C ALA A 16 3.84 5.12 -18.91
N GLY A 17 4.10 5.33 -20.20
CA GLY A 17 5.00 6.39 -20.65
C GLY A 17 6.46 6.12 -20.25
N PRO A 18 7.21 7.11 -19.76
CA PRO A 18 8.65 6.98 -19.48
C PRO A 18 8.98 6.34 -18.12
N ASP A 19 7.98 6.08 -17.26
CA ASP A 19 8.17 5.51 -15.92
C ASP A 19 7.18 4.36 -15.67
N LEU A 20 7.43 3.59 -14.61
CA LEU A 20 6.46 2.64 -14.08
C LEU A 20 5.43 3.37 -13.23
N GLU A 21 4.20 2.87 -13.26
CA GLU A 21 3.14 3.26 -12.33
C GLU A 21 2.83 2.10 -11.39
N ALA A 22 2.55 2.43 -10.13
CA ALA A 22 2.02 1.50 -9.14
C ALA A 22 0.52 1.75 -8.92
N LEU A 23 -0.24 0.68 -8.75
CA LEU A 23 -1.66 0.72 -8.42
C LEU A 23 -1.87 0.99 -6.94
N PHE A 24 -2.67 2.00 -6.63
CA PHE A 24 -3.12 2.31 -5.28
C PHE A 24 -4.64 2.39 -5.21
N ILE A 25 -5.16 2.20 -4.01
CA ILE A 25 -6.56 2.39 -3.67
C ILE A 25 -6.68 3.48 -2.61
N ARG A 26 -7.80 4.20 -2.64
CA ARG A 26 -8.31 4.95 -1.51
C ARG A 26 -9.49 4.19 -0.93
N ARG A 27 -9.37 3.81 0.32
CA ARG A 27 -10.43 3.10 1.05
C ARG A 27 -11.67 3.99 1.17
N ALA A 28 -12.86 3.39 1.12
CA ALA A 28 -14.11 4.07 1.44
C ALA A 28 -14.08 4.61 2.88
N GLU A 29 -14.92 5.59 3.16
CA GLU A 29 -15.06 6.17 4.49
C GLU A 29 -16.17 5.46 5.26
N HIS A 30 -15.81 4.84 6.38
CA HIS A 30 -16.72 4.20 7.32
C HIS A 30 -16.47 4.72 8.73
N GLU A 31 -17.53 5.14 9.43
CA GLU A 31 -17.42 5.75 10.77
C GLU A 31 -16.73 4.82 11.79
N ASP A 32 -16.80 3.51 11.59
CA ASP A 32 -16.21 2.49 12.48
C ASP A 32 -14.85 1.94 12.01
N ASP A 33 -14.32 2.37 10.85
CA ASP A 33 -13.01 1.93 10.35
C ASP A 33 -11.94 3.01 10.58
N PRO A 34 -10.96 2.77 11.48
CA PRO A 34 -9.88 3.73 11.75
C PRO A 34 -8.95 3.97 10.56
N TRP A 35 -9.04 3.17 9.50
CA TRP A 35 -8.25 3.29 8.28
C TRP A 35 -9.04 3.86 7.09
N SER A 36 -10.25 4.35 7.36
CA SER A 36 -11.13 4.98 6.38
C SER A 36 -10.45 6.11 5.62
N GLY A 37 -10.62 6.12 4.29
CA GLY A 37 -10.07 7.16 3.43
C GLY A 37 -8.56 7.11 3.21
N HIS A 38 -7.83 6.15 3.82
CA HIS A 38 -6.38 6.03 3.63
C HIS A 38 -6.01 5.45 2.27
N LEU A 39 -4.80 5.81 1.82
CA LEU A 39 -4.17 5.21 0.65
C LEU A 39 -3.51 3.88 1.01
N ALA A 40 -3.78 2.86 0.21
CA ALA A 40 -3.25 1.52 0.40
C ALA A 40 -2.91 0.86 -0.95
N LEU A 41 -2.20 -0.27 -0.86
CA LEU A 41 -2.17 -1.26 -1.93
C LEU A 41 -3.45 -2.12 -1.82
N PRO A 42 -4.00 -2.61 -2.95
CA PRO A 42 -5.12 -3.56 -2.90
C PRO A 42 -4.72 -4.82 -2.15
N GLY A 43 -5.65 -5.39 -1.40
CA GLY A 43 -5.40 -6.52 -0.52
C GLY A 43 -6.13 -6.45 0.81
N GLY A 44 -6.05 -7.54 1.55
CA GLY A 44 -6.88 -7.72 2.73
C GLY A 44 -6.39 -8.80 3.66
N ARG A 45 -7.29 -9.26 4.52
CA ARG A 45 -6.99 -10.24 5.55
C ARG A 45 -6.80 -11.61 4.91
N ILE A 46 -5.93 -12.41 5.50
CA ILE A 46 -5.77 -13.81 5.09
C ILE A 46 -6.87 -14.61 5.77
N ASP A 47 -7.69 -15.27 4.96
CA ASP A 47 -8.76 -16.13 5.42
C ASP A 47 -8.26 -17.56 5.65
N PRO A 48 -8.93 -18.35 6.52
CA PRO A 48 -8.55 -19.74 6.78
C PRO A 48 -8.58 -20.65 5.54
N GLU A 49 -9.33 -20.26 4.52
CA GLU A 49 -9.48 -20.99 3.26
C GLU A 49 -8.42 -20.61 2.21
N ASP A 50 -7.69 -19.50 2.43
CA ASP A 50 -6.62 -19.09 1.52
C ASP A 50 -5.45 -20.08 1.62
N ALA A 51 -5.05 -20.64 0.47
CA ALA A 51 -3.98 -21.64 0.41
C ALA A 51 -2.63 -21.11 0.92
N HIS A 52 -2.38 -19.81 0.73
CA HIS A 52 -1.19 -19.10 1.19
C HIS A 52 -1.42 -17.58 1.12
N PRO A 53 -0.58 -16.73 1.78
CA PRO A 53 -0.81 -15.28 1.81
C PRO A 53 -0.91 -14.63 0.43
N ARG A 54 -0.18 -15.13 -0.57
CA ARG A 54 -0.29 -14.61 -1.94
C ARG A 54 -1.70 -14.79 -2.54
N ALA A 55 -2.39 -15.87 -2.19
CA ALA A 55 -3.72 -16.18 -2.72
C ALA A 55 -4.74 -15.20 -2.14
N ALA A 56 -4.57 -14.83 -0.87
CA ALA A 56 -5.35 -13.76 -0.25
C ALA A 56 -5.16 -12.43 -1.00
N ALA A 57 -3.92 -12.01 -1.28
CA ALA A 57 -3.66 -10.78 -2.03
C ALA A 57 -4.32 -10.79 -3.43
N GLU A 58 -4.25 -11.91 -4.15
CA GLU A 58 -4.86 -12.07 -5.47
C GLU A 58 -6.40 -12.06 -5.41
N ARG A 59 -6.99 -12.80 -4.45
CA ARG A 59 -8.43 -12.85 -4.18
C ARG A 59 -8.98 -11.46 -3.83
N GLU A 60 -8.33 -10.77 -2.91
CA GLU A 60 -8.75 -9.44 -2.48
C GLU A 60 -8.63 -8.43 -3.64
N THR A 61 -7.57 -8.51 -4.44
CA THR A 61 -7.42 -7.61 -5.60
C THR A 61 -8.53 -7.80 -6.64
N ILE A 62 -8.99 -9.05 -6.88
CA ILE A 62 -10.11 -9.30 -7.78
C ILE A 62 -11.46 -8.88 -7.14
N GLU A 63 -11.66 -9.08 -5.84
CA GLU A 63 -12.88 -8.68 -5.12
C GLU A 63 -13.03 -7.17 -5.00
N GLU A 64 -11.93 -6.47 -4.72
CA GLU A 64 -11.88 -5.01 -4.54
C GLU A 64 -11.96 -4.27 -5.88
N LEU A 65 -11.25 -4.75 -6.92
CA LEU A 65 -11.02 -4.00 -8.15
C LEU A 65 -11.43 -4.70 -9.44
N GLY A 66 -11.90 -5.95 -9.37
CA GLY A 66 -12.16 -6.76 -10.56
C GLY A 66 -10.89 -7.10 -11.36
N LEU A 67 -9.70 -6.90 -10.78
CA LEU A 67 -8.41 -7.12 -11.44
C LEU A 67 -7.90 -8.53 -11.15
N ASP A 68 -7.92 -9.40 -12.16
CA ASP A 68 -7.38 -10.75 -12.08
C ASP A 68 -5.86 -10.76 -12.30
N LEU A 69 -5.13 -11.16 -11.26
CA LEU A 69 -3.66 -11.25 -11.27
C LEU A 69 -3.12 -12.65 -11.65
N SER A 70 -3.99 -13.63 -11.92
CA SER A 70 -3.57 -15.00 -12.26
C SER A 70 -2.69 -15.10 -13.52
N GLY A 71 -2.91 -14.19 -14.48
CA GLY A 71 -2.09 -14.03 -15.68
C GLY A 71 -0.93 -13.04 -15.57
N ALA A 72 -0.80 -12.35 -14.43
CA ALA A 72 0.23 -11.34 -14.24
C ALA A 72 1.62 -11.97 -14.03
N ARG A 73 2.67 -11.22 -14.40
CA ARG A 73 4.05 -11.64 -14.12
C ARG A 73 4.37 -11.40 -12.65
N THR A 74 4.54 -12.46 -11.87
CA THR A 74 5.04 -12.35 -10.49
C THR A 74 6.52 -11.96 -10.50
N LEU A 75 6.84 -10.82 -9.90
CA LEU A 75 8.20 -10.29 -9.84
C LEU A 75 8.92 -10.66 -8.54
N GLY A 76 8.17 -10.83 -7.44
CA GLY A 76 8.73 -11.20 -6.15
C GLY A 76 7.79 -10.91 -4.99
N ARG A 77 8.36 -10.92 -3.78
CA ARG A 77 7.68 -10.57 -2.52
C ARG A 77 8.62 -9.68 -1.70
N LEU A 78 8.08 -8.66 -1.06
CA LEU A 78 8.81 -7.76 -0.16
C LEU A 78 8.89 -8.35 1.27
N SER A 79 9.68 -7.71 2.12
CA SER A 79 9.78 -8.09 3.53
C SER A 79 8.43 -7.89 4.23
N ASP A 80 8.12 -8.75 5.22
CA ASP A 80 6.91 -8.57 6.01
C ASP A 80 7.00 -7.30 6.85
N VAL A 81 5.92 -6.54 6.86
CA VAL A 81 5.78 -5.36 7.70
C VAL A 81 4.88 -5.70 8.87
N MET A 82 5.39 -5.48 10.09
CA MET A 82 4.58 -5.53 11.29
C MET A 82 3.89 -4.19 11.50
N GLY A 83 2.57 -4.21 11.67
CA GLY A 83 1.82 -3.10 12.22
C GLY A 83 2.19 -2.85 13.67
N TYR A 84 1.81 -1.69 14.19
CA TYR A 84 2.12 -1.29 15.55
C TYR A 84 1.68 -2.34 16.59
N ALA A 85 2.51 -2.50 17.64
CA ALA A 85 2.34 -3.50 18.70
C ALA A 85 2.06 -4.92 18.17
N GLU A 86 2.60 -5.23 16.98
CA GLU A 86 2.40 -6.51 16.29
C GLU A 86 0.92 -6.87 16.05
N SER A 87 0.05 -5.86 16.01
CA SER A 87 -1.40 -6.02 15.84
C SER A 87 -1.77 -6.73 14.54
N ILE A 88 -0.94 -6.55 13.51
CA ILE A 88 -1.07 -7.20 12.21
C ILE A 88 0.31 -7.44 11.59
N ARG A 89 0.45 -8.54 10.84
CA ARG A 89 1.58 -8.79 9.95
C ARG A 89 1.08 -8.73 8.51
N VAL A 90 1.72 -7.92 7.68
CA VAL A 90 1.33 -7.73 6.28
C VAL A 90 2.45 -8.19 5.37
N SER A 91 2.11 -8.97 4.35
CA SER A 91 3.02 -9.40 3.29
C SER A 91 2.67 -8.70 1.97
N ALA A 92 3.65 -8.22 1.22
CA ALA A 92 3.40 -7.61 -0.09
C ALA A 92 3.99 -8.44 -1.24
N TYR A 93 3.20 -8.68 -2.27
CA TYR A 93 3.58 -9.41 -3.49
C TYR A 93 3.61 -8.47 -4.68
N VAL A 94 4.67 -8.57 -5.49
CA VAL A 94 4.93 -7.64 -6.59
C VAL A 94 4.56 -8.29 -7.91
N TYR A 95 3.75 -7.60 -8.69
CA TYR A 95 3.24 -8.05 -9.99
C TYR A 95 3.57 -7.03 -11.06
N GLY A 96 3.93 -7.50 -12.25
CA GLY A 96 3.96 -6.70 -13.47
C GLY A 96 2.81 -7.11 -14.39
N ILE A 97 2.05 -6.14 -14.87
CA ILE A 97 0.99 -6.32 -15.87
C ILE A 97 1.32 -5.56 -17.16
N GLU A 98 0.67 -5.97 -18.25
CA GLU A 98 0.70 -5.26 -19.53
C GLU A 98 -0.63 -4.50 -19.74
N GLY A 99 -0.54 -3.31 -20.32
CA GLY A 99 -1.71 -2.50 -20.69
C GLY A 99 -2.35 -1.71 -19.54
N ASP A 100 -3.57 -1.26 -19.79
CA ASP A 100 -4.36 -0.41 -18.92
C ASP A 100 -5.71 -1.11 -18.62
N PRO A 101 -5.77 -1.98 -17.60
CA PRO A 101 -6.99 -2.72 -17.31
C PRO A 101 -8.08 -1.80 -16.78
N GLU A 102 -9.32 -2.06 -17.19
CA GLU A 102 -10.48 -1.41 -16.58
C GLU A 102 -10.63 -1.88 -15.13
N LEU A 103 -10.41 -0.99 -14.19
CA LEU A 103 -10.63 -1.25 -12.76
C LEU A 103 -12.09 -1.04 -12.42
N ARG A 104 -12.64 -1.94 -11.60
CA ARG A 104 -14.03 -1.92 -11.13
C ARG A 104 -14.05 -1.94 -9.60
N PRO A 105 -13.81 -0.78 -8.95
CA PRO A 105 -13.87 -0.66 -7.50
C PRO A 105 -15.20 -1.13 -6.93
N ASN A 106 -15.16 -1.93 -5.87
CA ASN A 106 -16.35 -2.31 -5.10
C ASN A 106 -16.69 -1.23 -4.05
N HIS A 107 -17.67 -1.51 -3.19
CA HIS A 107 -18.15 -0.56 -2.17
C HIS A 107 -17.13 -0.23 -1.06
N GLU A 108 -16.09 -1.04 -0.87
CA GLU A 108 -15.02 -0.79 0.10
C GLU A 108 -13.96 0.19 -0.42
N ILE A 109 -13.95 0.44 -1.73
CA ILE A 109 -12.95 1.26 -2.42
C ILE A 109 -13.62 2.51 -2.97
N ARG A 110 -13.20 3.68 -2.48
CA ARG A 110 -13.68 4.97 -2.98
C ARG A 110 -13.17 5.25 -4.38
N GLU A 111 -11.88 4.99 -4.60
CA GLU A 111 -11.23 5.16 -5.90
C GLU A 111 -10.00 4.26 -5.98
N ALA A 112 -9.67 3.83 -7.20
CA ALA A 112 -8.42 3.16 -7.52
C ALA A 112 -7.71 3.95 -8.62
N PHE A 113 -6.40 4.12 -8.48
CA PHE A 113 -5.63 4.98 -9.37
C PHE A 113 -4.20 4.49 -9.52
N TRP A 114 -3.60 4.87 -10.63
CA TRP A 114 -2.21 4.60 -10.94
C TRP A 114 -1.37 5.83 -10.59
N SER A 115 -0.26 5.62 -9.88
CA SER A 115 0.67 6.70 -9.52
C SER A 115 2.08 6.38 -10.03
N PRO A 116 2.73 7.29 -10.78
CA PRO A 116 4.10 7.12 -11.22
C PRO A 116 5.08 6.93 -10.07
N LEU A 117 6.03 6.01 -10.21
CA LEU A 117 7.03 5.74 -9.18
C LEU A 117 7.92 6.96 -8.87
N HIS A 118 8.12 7.88 -9.82
CA HIS A 118 8.87 9.09 -9.56
C HIS A 118 8.20 10.01 -8.52
N HIS A 119 6.90 9.88 -8.27
CA HIS A 119 6.24 10.59 -7.17
C HIS A 119 6.84 10.22 -5.80
N CYS A 120 7.30 8.98 -5.63
CA CYS A 120 7.99 8.55 -4.42
C CYS A 120 9.39 9.17 -4.28
N THR A 121 10.04 9.53 -5.39
CA THR A 121 11.39 10.11 -5.41
C THR A 121 11.43 11.64 -5.47
N ASP A 122 10.27 12.29 -5.57
CA ASP A 122 10.15 13.74 -5.64
C ASP A 122 10.10 14.35 -4.23
N PRO A 123 11.13 15.13 -3.81
CA PRO A 123 11.15 15.73 -2.47
C PRO A 123 9.99 16.69 -2.20
N GLU A 124 9.40 17.32 -3.23
CA GLU A 124 8.27 18.25 -3.06
C GLU A 124 6.96 17.53 -2.71
N ARG A 125 6.92 16.21 -2.91
CA ARG A 125 5.77 15.34 -2.57
C ARG A 125 5.91 14.71 -1.20
N GLN A 126 7.00 14.96 -0.48
CA GLN A 126 7.29 14.31 0.78
C GLN A 126 7.15 15.29 1.95
N MET A 127 6.58 14.82 3.06
CA MET A 127 6.40 15.64 4.25
C MET A 127 6.26 14.77 5.50
N MET A 128 6.73 15.27 6.65
CA MET A 128 6.38 14.69 7.96
C MET A 128 5.02 15.24 8.41
N ARG A 129 4.08 14.35 8.76
CA ARG A 129 2.80 14.75 9.35
C ARG A 129 2.63 14.13 10.72
N GLU A 130 2.02 14.88 11.62
CA GLU A 130 1.63 14.39 12.93
C GLU A 130 0.45 13.42 12.79
N PHE A 131 0.62 12.20 13.28
CA PHE A 131 -0.45 11.23 13.40
C PHE A 131 -0.67 10.91 14.88
N SER A 132 -1.93 10.95 15.31
CA SER A 132 -2.31 10.52 16.65
C SER A 132 -2.42 9.01 16.69
N TYR A 133 -1.62 8.39 17.54
CA TYR A 133 -1.58 6.96 17.76
C TYR A 133 -1.66 6.68 19.27
N LEU A 134 -2.79 6.12 19.72
CA LEU A 134 -3.11 5.96 21.15
C LEU A 134 -3.00 7.30 21.91
N GLU A 135 -2.16 7.36 22.95
CA GLU A 135 -1.91 8.55 23.77
C GLU A 135 -0.75 9.42 23.23
N HIS A 136 -0.16 9.06 22.09
CA HIS A 136 1.00 9.73 21.51
C HIS A 136 0.67 10.40 20.17
N SER A 137 1.28 11.55 19.90
CA SER A 137 1.35 12.14 18.56
C SER A 137 2.78 11.95 18.07
N LEU A 138 2.94 11.41 16.87
CA LEU A 138 4.24 11.14 16.29
C LEU A 138 4.31 11.72 14.87
N PRO A 139 5.39 12.43 14.53
CA PRO A 139 5.65 12.81 13.15
C PRO A 139 6.01 11.55 12.36
N LEU A 140 5.25 11.22 11.32
CA LEU A 140 5.53 10.12 10.40
C LEU A 140 5.73 10.62 8.97
N PRO A 141 6.58 9.95 8.18
CA PRO A 141 6.82 10.32 6.79
C PRO A 141 5.59 10.02 5.92
N THR A 142 5.35 10.90 4.96
CA THR A 142 4.21 10.81 4.04
C THR A 142 4.60 11.17 2.61
N ILE A 143 3.86 10.63 1.64
CA ILE A 143 4.03 10.92 0.20
C ILE A 143 2.69 11.37 -0.39
N ARG A 144 2.68 12.48 -1.10
CA ARG A 144 1.54 12.95 -1.90
C ARG A 144 1.55 12.27 -3.28
N LEU A 145 0.70 11.26 -3.44
CA LEU A 145 0.54 10.51 -4.69
C LEU A 145 -0.46 11.12 -5.67
N LEU A 146 -1.39 11.93 -5.16
CA LEU A 146 -2.45 12.61 -5.91
C LEU A 146 -2.19 14.12 -5.93
N ASP A 147 -2.54 14.79 -7.02
CA ASP A 147 -2.31 16.24 -7.18
C ASP A 147 -3.43 17.11 -6.58
N GLU A 148 -4.57 16.52 -6.24
CA GLU A 148 -5.70 17.26 -5.65
C GLU A 148 -5.32 17.82 -4.27
N ASP A 149 -5.61 19.11 -4.06
CA ASP A 149 -5.43 19.77 -2.77
C ASP A 149 -6.28 19.11 -1.69
N GLY A 150 -5.65 18.68 -0.59
CA GLY A 150 -6.33 17.99 0.50
C GLY A 150 -6.56 16.49 0.26
N ALA A 151 -6.06 15.93 -0.85
CA ALA A 151 -6.04 14.49 -1.05
C ALA A 151 -5.31 13.76 0.10
N PRO A 152 -5.72 12.52 0.41
CA PRO A 152 -5.01 11.70 1.38
C PRO A 152 -3.56 11.47 0.92
N VAL A 153 -2.68 11.32 1.89
CA VAL A 153 -1.26 11.00 1.65
C VAL A 153 -1.02 9.51 1.87
N LEU A 154 0.03 8.97 1.26
CA LEU A 154 0.53 7.64 1.54
C LEU A 154 1.40 7.70 2.81
N TRP A 155 1.14 6.82 3.77
CA TRP A 155 1.88 6.74 5.03
C TRP A 155 1.76 5.33 5.64
N GLY A 156 2.41 5.09 6.79
CA GLY A 156 2.24 3.86 7.56
C GLY A 156 2.78 2.60 6.86
N ILE A 157 2.03 1.49 6.95
CA ILE A 157 2.45 0.19 6.40
C ILE A 157 2.71 0.29 4.89
N THR A 158 1.84 0.98 4.15
CA THR A 158 1.98 1.12 2.70
C THR A 158 3.23 1.93 2.35
N TYR A 159 3.56 2.96 3.13
CA TYR A 159 4.81 3.70 2.98
C TYR A 159 6.02 2.78 3.16
N LYS A 160 6.04 1.93 4.20
CA LYS A 160 7.14 0.98 4.43
C LYS A 160 7.36 0.03 3.26
N PHE A 161 6.29 -0.47 2.65
CA PHE A 161 6.41 -1.30 1.45
C PHE A 161 6.98 -0.53 0.26
N MET A 162 6.55 0.71 0.05
CA MET A 162 7.11 1.54 -1.01
C MET A 162 8.58 1.88 -0.73
N ASP A 163 8.98 2.12 0.51
CA ASP A 163 10.38 2.35 0.87
C ASP A 163 11.26 1.12 0.58
N ASP A 164 10.83 -0.08 0.99
CA ASP A 164 11.52 -1.35 0.70
C ASP A 164 11.62 -1.57 -0.82
N PHE A 165 10.51 -1.45 -1.54
CA PHE A 165 10.47 -1.65 -2.98
C PHE A 165 11.35 -0.65 -3.74
N MET A 166 11.21 0.65 -3.45
CA MET A 166 11.94 1.72 -4.12
C MET A 166 13.44 1.61 -3.85
N SER A 167 13.84 1.25 -2.62
CA SER A 167 15.23 0.93 -2.28
C SER A 167 15.74 -0.29 -3.05
N THR A 168 14.94 -1.36 -3.14
CA THR A 168 15.28 -2.60 -3.85
C THR A 168 15.55 -2.36 -5.35
N ILE A 169 14.80 -1.46 -5.98
CA ILE A 169 14.98 -1.12 -7.41
C ILE A 169 16.01 0.01 -7.63
N GLY A 170 16.75 0.42 -6.59
CA GLY A 170 17.81 1.43 -6.69
C GLY A 170 17.30 2.87 -6.86
N ARG A 171 16.06 3.15 -6.44
CA ARG A 171 15.42 4.48 -6.48
C ARG A 171 14.92 4.89 -5.08
N PRO A 172 15.78 4.91 -4.04
CA PRO A 172 15.33 5.09 -2.67
C PRO A 172 14.52 6.40 -2.51
N ILE A 173 13.53 6.36 -1.63
CA ILE A 173 12.76 7.54 -1.25
C ILE A 173 13.72 8.51 -0.56
N PRO A 174 13.92 9.73 -1.09
CA PRO A 174 14.90 10.63 -0.52
C PRO A 174 14.44 11.13 0.86
N PHE A 175 15.42 11.45 1.71
CA PHE A 175 15.27 12.21 2.96
C PHE A 175 14.38 11.63 4.08
N MET A 176 13.75 10.47 3.93
CA MET A 176 12.74 10.00 4.90
C MET A 176 12.77 8.48 5.18
N PRO A 177 13.91 7.87 5.53
CA PRO A 177 13.89 6.45 5.91
C PRO A 177 12.96 6.23 7.10
N TRP A 178 12.11 5.20 7.03
CA TRP A 178 11.28 4.84 8.18
C TRP A 178 12.16 4.25 9.29
N GLU A 179 12.23 4.89 10.46
CA GLU A 179 12.93 4.35 11.62
C GLU A 179 11.92 3.78 12.63
N ASP A 180 11.95 2.46 12.87
CA ASP A 180 11.07 1.80 13.85
C ASP A 180 11.31 2.28 15.30
N LYS A 181 12.40 3.01 15.55
CA LYS A 181 12.71 3.63 16.85
C LYS A 181 11.78 4.78 17.24
N ASP A 182 10.99 5.28 16.28
CA ASP A 182 10.10 6.42 16.48
C ASP A 182 8.70 6.03 16.97
N LEU A 183 8.42 4.73 17.10
CA LEU A 183 7.18 4.22 17.70
C LEU A 183 7.43 3.87 19.18
N PRO A 184 6.68 4.46 20.13
CA PRO A 184 6.80 4.18 21.56
C PRO A 184 6.30 2.77 21.94
#